data_AF-A0A7Y6ZB64-F1
#
_entry.id   AF-A0A7Y6ZB64-F1
#
_cell.length_a   1.000
_cell.length_b   1.000
_cell.length_c   1.000
_cell.angle_alpha   90.00
_cell.angle_beta   90.00
_cell.angle_gamma   90.00
#
_symmetry.space_group_name_H-M   'P 1'
#
loop_
_entity.id
_entity.type
_entity.pdbx_description
1 polymer ?
#
loop_
_entity_poly.entity_id
_entity_poly.type
_entity_poly.pdbx_seq_one_letter_code
_entity_poly.pdbx_strand_id
1 'polypeptide(L)'
;MASWERSNHPSVVGRAHILDALRQLKPPASLSVTQITVEGKAATITGRLTRDGHGLFLFCQILRFTTPERSQIAQIISVEQKER
;
A
#
# COMPACT_ATOMS: atom_id res chain seq x y z
N MET A 1 10.51 13.79 -2.18
CA MET A 1 9.14 13.77 -2.73
C MET A 1 8.63 12.34 -2.64
N ALA A 2 7.39 12.12 -2.19
CA ALA A 2 6.81 10.78 -2.10
C ALA A 2 5.93 10.48 -3.33
N SER A 3 5.91 9.23 -3.80
CA SER A 3 4.97 8.76 -4.83
C SER A 3 4.18 7.53 -4.36
N TRP A 4 3.01 7.32 -4.96
CA TRP A 4 2.15 6.18 -4.71
C TRP A 4 1.63 5.59 -6.01
N GLU A 5 1.95 4.32 -6.25
CA GLU A 5 1.49 3.53 -7.37
C GLU A 5 0.49 2.49 -6.88
N ARG A 6 -0.62 2.34 -7.61
CA ARG A 6 -1.66 1.35 -7.29
C ARG A 6 -2.06 0.62 -8.56
N SER A 7 -2.29 -0.68 -8.46
CA SER A 7 -2.87 -1.45 -9.58
C SER A 7 -4.13 -0.76 -10.11
N ASN A 8 -4.21 -0.59 -11.42
CA ASN A 8 -5.36 -0.01 -12.14
C ASN A 8 -5.71 1.45 -11.79
N HIS A 9 -4.78 2.22 -11.21
CA HIS A 9 -4.97 3.66 -11.00
C HIS A 9 -3.75 4.48 -11.42
N PRO A 10 -3.92 5.76 -11.79
CA PRO A 10 -2.80 6.67 -12.02
C PRO A 10 -1.91 6.79 -10.77
N SER A 11 -0.61 6.97 -11.00
CA SER A 11 0.34 7.29 -9.93
C SER A 11 0.01 8.65 -9.30
N VAL A 12 0.11 8.73 -7.97
CA VAL A 12 -0.08 9.97 -7.21
C VAL A 12 1.27 10.44 -6.68
N VAL A 13 1.60 11.70 -6.92
CA VAL A 13 2.90 12.27 -6.54
C VAL A 13 2.71 13.45 -5.58
N GLY A 14 3.50 13.46 -4.52
CA GLY A 14 3.48 14.47 -3.46
C GLY A 14 2.69 14.03 -2.23
N ARG A 15 3.23 14.31 -1.03
CA ARG A 15 2.63 13.89 0.25
C ARG A 15 1.19 14.38 0.41
N ALA A 16 0.93 15.65 0.08
CA ALA A 16 -0.40 16.23 0.18
C ALA A 16 -1.41 15.48 -0.69
N HIS A 17 -1.11 15.29 -1.98
CA HIS A 17 -1.99 14.56 -2.89
C HIS A 17 -2.19 13.09 -2.50
N ILE A 18 -1.16 12.42 -1.98
CA ILE A 18 -1.29 11.04 -1.47
C ILE A 18 -2.25 11.00 -0.29
N LEU A 19 -2.13 11.93 0.66
CA LEU A 19 -3.03 12.02 1.82
C LEU A 19 -4.46 12.35 1.39
N ASP A 20 -4.64 13.26 0.44
CA ASP A 20 -5.97 13.57 -0.09
C ASP A 20 -6.58 12.37 -0.82
N ALA A 21 -5.81 11.67 -1.65
CA ALA A 21 -6.25 10.44 -2.31
C ALA A 21 -6.63 9.34 -1.31
N LEU A 22 -5.89 9.21 -0.19
CA LEU A 22 -6.19 8.25 0.88
C LEU A 22 -7.53 8.56 1.56
N ARG A 23 -7.85 9.84 1.79
CA ARG A 23 -9.14 10.25 2.41
C ARG A 23 -10.35 9.90 1.54
N GLN A 24 -10.17 9.78 0.23
CA GLN A 24 -11.23 9.42 -0.71
C GLN A 24 -11.42 7.90 -0.86
N LEU A 25 -10.56 7.07 -0.26
CA LEU A 25 -10.70 5.63 -0.35
C LEU A 25 -11.69 5.08 0.66
N LYS A 26 -12.53 4.15 0.20
CA LYS A 26 -13.31 3.30 1.10
C LYS A 26 -12.38 2.27 1.76
N PRO A 27 -12.29 2.21 3.10
CA PRO A 27 -11.52 1.18 3.79
C PRO A 27 -12.11 -0.21 3.55
N PRO A 28 -11.30 -1.28 3.62
CA PRO A 28 -11.82 -2.63 3.55
C PRO A 28 -12.65 -2.95 4.80
N ALA A 29 -13.57 -3.92 4.68
CA ALA A 29 -14.39 -4.41 5.78
C ALA A 29 -13.54 -5.13 6.85
N SER A 30 -12.48 -5.79 6.41
CA SER A 30 -11.48 -6.39 7.28
C SER A 30 -10.11 -6.37 6.61
N LEU A 31 -9.06 -6.38 7.42
CA LEU A 31 -7.67 -6.47 6.96
C LEU A 31 -6.86 -7.29 7.97
N SER A 32 -6.07 -8.22 7.47
CA SER A 32 -5.15 -9.03 8.26
C SER A 32 -3.78 -9.03 7.59
N VAL A 33 -2.76 -8.58 8.32
CA VAL A 33 -1.37 -8.65 7.88
C VAL A 33 -0.82 -10.02 8.23
N THR A 34 -0.29 -10.72 7.22
CA THR A 34 0.29 -12.06 7.41
C THR A 34 1.80 -12.03 7.50
N GLN A 35 2.44 -11.09 6.80
CA GLN A 35 3.89 -11.00 6.77
C GLN A 35 4.35 -9.55 6.60
N ILE A 36 5.43 -9.22 7.32
CA ILE A 36 6.18 -7.99 7.15
C ILE A 36 7.64 -8.40 6.94
N THR A 37 8.21 -8.07 5.79
CA THR A 37 9.64 -8.28 5.49
C THR A 37 10.30 -6.91 5.34
N VAL A 38 11.50 -6.75 5.89
CA VAL A 38 12.26 -5.50 5.78
C VAL A 38 13.68 -5.81 5.34
N GLU A 39 14.14 -5.12 4.30
CA GLU A 39 15.48 -5.27 3.76
C GLU A 39 16.02 -3.90 3.31
N GLY A 40 17.06 -3.42 3.99
CA GLY A 40 17.67 -2.11 3.70
C GLY A 40 16.65 -0.97 3.73
N LYS A 41 16.43 -0.34 2.57
CA LYS A 41 15.49 0.77 2.37
C LYS A 41 14.09 0.34 1.92
N ALA A 42 13.77 -0.95 1.98
CA ALA A 42 12.48 -1.48 1.53
C ALA A 42 11.78 -2.25 2.66
N ALA A 43 10.46 -2.10 2.74
CA ALA A 43 9.60 -2.96 3.52
C ALA A 43 8.48 -3.49 2.62
N THR A 44 8.15 -4.77 2.76
CA THR A 44 7.05 -5.43 2.06
C THR A 44 6.08 -5.95 3.10
N ILE A 45 4.82 -5.54 3.00
CA ILE A 45 3.73 -5.95 3.87
C ILE A 45 2.73 -6.71 3.01
N THR A 46 2.44 -7.96 3.36
CA THR A 46 1.44 -8.77 2.67
C THR A 46 0.37 -9.24 3.63
N GLY A 47 -0.80 -9.55 3.07
CA GLY A 47 -1.91 -10.02 3.87
C GLY A 47 -3.16 -10.25 3.04
N ARG A 48 -4.27 -10.31 3.78
CA ARG A 48 -5.60 -10.44 3.21
C ARG A 48 -6.46 -9.25 3.61
N LEU A 49 -7.36 -8.85 2.72
CA LEU A 49 -8.39 -7.86 3.02
C LEU A 49 -9.73 -8.30 2.41
N THR A 50 -10.83 -7.95 3.06
CA THR A 50 -12.17 -8.15 2.51
C THR A 50 -12.71 -6.80 2.06
N ARG A 51 -13.12 -6.72 0.80
CA ARG A 51 -13.83 -5.54 0.25
C ARG A 51 -15.33 -5.83 0.27
N ASP A 52 -16.11 -4.92 0.87
CA ASP A 52 -17.58 -5.00 0.88
C ASP A 52 -18.12 -5.26 -0.52
N GLY A 53 -18.87 -6.36 -0.70
CA GLY A 53 -19.48 -6.71 -1.99
C GLY A 53 -18.53 -7.26 -3.05
N HIS A 54 -17.20 -7.31 -2.82
CA HIS A 54 -16.23 -7.82 -3.79
C HIS A 54 -15.50 -9.10 -3.33
N GLY A 55 -15.52 -9.39 -2.02
CA GLY A 55 -14.97 -10.60 -1.44
C GLY A 55 -13.56 -10.44 -0.89
N LEU A 56 -12.82 -11.54 -0.81
CA LEU A 56 -11.49 -11.65 -0.22
C LEU A 56 -10.39 -11.38 -1.27
N PHE A 57 -9.40 -10.60 -0.88
CA PHE A 57 -8.25 -10.22 -1.69
C PHE A 57 -6.97 -10.49 -0.92
N LEU A 58 -5.95 -10.91 -1.66
CA LEU A 58 -4.56 -10.79 -1.22
C LEU A 58 -4.08 -9.38 -1.54
N PHE A 59 -3.35 -8.76 -0.61
CA PHE A 59 -2.69 -7.49 -0.85
C PHE A 59 -1.18 -7.60 -0.63
N CYS A 60 -0.44 -6.77 -1.36
CA CYS A 60 0.99 -6.54 -1.18
C CYS A 60 1.25 -5.03 -1.23
N GLN A 61 1.88 -4.54 -0.17
CA GLN A 61 2.27 -3.15 0.00
C GLN A 61 3.78 -3.07 0.12
N ILE A 62 4.43 -2.44 -0.85
CA ILE A 62 5.86 -2.18 -0.81
C ILE A 62 6.06 -0.72 -0.44
N LEU A 63 6.89 -0.48 0.57
CA LEU A 63 7.34 0.83 1.01
C LEU A 63 8.82 0.96 0.70
N ARG A 64 9.22 2.00 -0.03
CA ARG A 64 10.62 2.40 -0.15
C ARG A 64 10.87 3.66 0.65
N PHE A 65 11.94 3.66 1.42
CA PHE A 65 12.34 4.77 2.26
C PHE A 65 13.46 5.58 1.60
N THR A 66 13.56 6.85 1.94
CA THR A 66 14.66 7.73 1.47
C THR A 66 16.01 7.22 1.97
N THR A 67 16.06 6.75 3.21
CA THR A 67 17.27 6.31 3.90
C THR A 67 17.05 4.99 4.68
N PRO A 68 18.11 4.25 5.06
CA PRO A 68 18.00 2.99 5.81
C PRO A 68 17.46 3.16 7.24
N GLU A 69 17.53 4.38 7.78
CA GLU A 69 16.91 4.76 9.06
C GLU A 69 15.37 4.81 8.95
N ARG A 70 14.82 4.75 7.72
CA ARG A 70 13.39 4.53 7.45
C ARG A 70 12.45 5.59 8.04
N SER A 71 12.95 6.81 8.27
CA SER A 71 12.18 7.92 8.82
C SER A 71 11.19 8.56 7.84
N GLN A 72 11.42 8.40 6.53
CA GLN A 72 10.59 8.98 5.48
C GLN A 72 10.37 8.00 4.33
N ILE A 73 9.11 7.88 3.91
CA ILE A 73 8.71 7.07 2.76
C ILE A 73 8.89 7.90 1.48
N ALA A 74 9.64 7.34 0.52
CA ALA A 74 9.85 7.88 -0.81
C ALA A 74 8.85 7.31 -1.84
N GLN A 75 8.47 6.04 -1.71
CA GLN A 75 7.56 5.39 -2.65
C GLN A 75 6.68 4.37 -1.94
N ILE A 76 5.44 4.28 -2.40
CA ILE A 76 4.42 3.33 -1.97
C ILE A 76 3.96 2.58 -3.22
N ILE A 77 3.98 1.25 -3.22
CA ILE A 77 3.43 0.42 -4.32
C ILE A 77 2.39 -0.51 -3.70
N SER A 78 1.14 -0.38 -4.13
CA SER A 78 0.01 -1.17 -3.64
C SER A 78 -0.52 -2.09 -4.74
N VAL A 79 -0.53 -3.38 -4.47
CA VAL A 79 -1.09 -4.41 -5.35
C VAL A 79 -2.18 -5.17 -4.61
N GLU A 80 -3.32 -5.35 -5.25
CA GLU A 80 -4.41 -6.19 -4.76
C GLU A 80 -4.77 -7.22 -5.83
N GLN A 81 -4.98 -8.46 -5.40
CA GLN A 81 -5.43 -9.55 -6.25
C GLN A 81 -6.57 -10.29 -5.56
N LYS A 82 -7.68 -10.47 -6.26
CA LYS A 82 -8.81 -11.26 -5.75
C LYS A 82 -8.36 -12.70 -5.50
N GLU A 83 -8.62 -13.23 -4.31
CA GLU A 83 -8.35 -14.63 -3.99
C GLU A 83 -9.34 -15.50 -4.78
N ARG A 84 -8.83 -16.52 -5.49
CA ARG A 84 -9.61 -17.34 -6.43
C ARG A 84 -10.49 -18.34 -5.71
#